data_AF-A0A5U8SY64-F1
#
_entry.id   AF-A0A5U8SY64-F1
#
_cell.length_a   1.000
_cell.length_b   1.000
_cell.length_c   1.000
_cell.angle_alpha   90.00
_cell.angle_beta   90.00
_cell.angle_gamma   90.00
#
_symmetry.space_group_name_H-M   'P 1'
#
loop_
_entity.id
_entity.type
_entity.pdbx_description
1 polymer ?
#
loop_
_entity_poly.entity_id
_entity_poly.type
_entity_poly.pdbx_seq_one_letter_code
_entity_poly.pdbx_strand_id
1 'polypeptide(L)' 'QPDGHITLNLDHALTGLGSNSWGSEVLDSYRVYFRPFRFGFTLLPFTEGDCRAETLATLHFSGETHSGGRA' A
#
# COMPACT_ATOMS: atom_id res chain seq x y z
N GLN A 1 17.27 22.86 4.01
CA GLN A 1 15.87 23.26 4.27
C GLN A 1 14.99 22.09 3.84
N PRO A 2 13.96 21.69 4.60
CA PRO A 2 12.99 20.71 4.13
C PRO A 2 12.42 21.17 2.78
N ASP A 3 12.23 20.24 1.84
CA ASP A 3 11.81 20.53 0.46
C ASP A 3 10.32 20.85 0.32
N GLY A 4 9.53 20.65 1.38
CA GLY A 4 8.09 20.93 1.42
C GLY A 4 7.22 19.83 0.80
N HIS A 5 7.80 18.70 0.41
CA HIS A 5 7.07 17.59 -0.17
C HIS A 5 6.61 16.57 0.90
N ILE A 6 5.54 15.84 0.58
CA ILE A 6 5.06 14.69 1.37
C ILE A 6 5.34 13.43 0.56
N THR A 7 5.90 12.41 1.23
CA THR A 7 6.06 11.06 0.67
C THR A 7 4.91 10.18 1.15
N LEU A 8 4.20 9.54 0.22
CA LEU A 8 3.15 8.56 0.49
C LEU A 8 3.64 7.17 0.05
N ASN A 9 3.74 6.24 1.00
CA ASN A 9 4.06 4.84 0.74
C ASN A 9 2.81 3.98 0.94
N LEU A 10 2.48 3.13 -0.04
CA LEU A 10 1.35 2.21 -0.02
C LEU A 10 1.87 0.79 -0.26
N ASP A 11 2.24 0.13 0.83
CA ASP A 11 2.93 -1.16 0.77
C ASP A 11 1.96 -2.32 1.07
N HIS A 12 2.03 -3.37 0.25
CA HIS A 12 1.33 -4.63 0.51
C HIS A 12 1.85 -5.32 1.78
N ALA A 13 3.18 -5.33 1.92
CA ALA A 13 3.89 -5.92 3.03
C ALA A 13 5.28 -5.30 3.14
N LEU A 14 5.79 -5.19 4.37
CA LEU A 14 7.13 -4.70 4.67
C LEU A 14 7.85 -5.71 5.56
N THR A 15 9.11 -5.99 5.27
CA THR A 15 9.93 -6.90 6.09
C THR A 15 10.18 -6.30 7.47
N GLY A 16 10.10 -7.13 8.51
CA GLY A 16 10.44 -6.70 9.87
C GLY A 16 11.88 -6.18 9.97
N LEU A 17 12.10 -5.22 10.87
CA LEU A 17 13.41 -4.57 11.02
C LEU A 17 14.50 -5.53 11.50
N GLY A 18 14.13 -6.52 12.33
CA GLY A 18 15.07 -7.43 12.98
C GLY A 18 15.93 -6.75 14.05
N SER A 19 17.03 -7.41 14.43
CA SER A 19 18.03 -6.91 15.40
C SER A 19 19.42 -6.92 14.77
N ASN A 20 19.50 -6.39 13.56
CA ASN A 20 20.57 -6.65 12.59
C ASN A 20 21.90 -5.97 12.93
N SER A 21 22.06 -5.41 14.13
CA SER A 21 23.26 -4.70 14.54
C SER A 21 24.48 -5.62 14.66
N TRP A 22 24.27 -6.93 14.84
CA TRP A 22 25.34 -7.93 14.99
C TRP A 22 24.99 -9.31 14.40
N GLY A 23 24.36 -9.31 13.22
CA GLY A 23 24.14 -10.55 12.45
C GLY A 23 22.89 -11.34 12.82
N SER A 24 22.07 -10.87 13.77
CA SER A 24 20.76 -11.46 14.02
C SER A 24 19.80 -11.15 12.87
N GLU A 25 19.30 -12.22 12.29
CA GLU A 25 18.37 -12.22 11.19
C GLU A 25 16.92 -11.93 11.64
N VAL A 26 16.07 -11.44 10.74
CA VAL A 26 14.63 -11.26 11.02
C VAL A 26 13.99 -12.62 11.31
N LEU A 27 13.13 -12.74 12.33
CA LEU A 27 12.44 -14.01 12.58
C LEU A 27 11.55 -14.36 11.38
N ASP A 28 11.45 -15.66 11.08
CA ASP A 28 10.75 -16.17 9.90
C ASP A 28 9.32 -15.63 9.75
N SER A 29 8.58 -15.53 10.86
CA SER A 29 7.20 -15.03 10.90
C SER A 29 7.05 -13.55 10.53
N TYR A 30 8.13 -12.76 10.53
CA TYR A 30 8.13 -11.34 10.16
C TYR A 30 8.86 -11.07 8.83
N ARG A 31 9.20 -12.13 8.09
CA ARG A 31 9.80 -12.01 6.75
C ARG A 31 8.74 -11.91 5.70
N VAL A 32 8.96 -11.01 4.75
CA VAL A 32 8.21 -10.99 3.50
C VAL A 32 8.98 -11.81 2.48
N TYR A 33 8.40 -12.91 2.04
CA TYR A 33 8.97 -13.78 1.01
C TYR A 33 8.45 -13.41 -0.38
N PHE A 34 9.29 -13.56 -1.40
CA PHE A 34 8.87 -13.37 -2.78
C PHE A 34 7.92 -14.50 -3.19
N ARG A 35 6.62 -14.18 -3.23
CA ARG A 35 5.53 -15.10 -3.59
C ARG A 35 4.54 -14.34 -4.48
N PRO A 36 3.79 -15.03 -5.35
CA PRO A 36 2.71 -14.38 -6.11
C PRO A 36 1.73 -13.68 -5.16
N PHE A 37 1.51 -12.38 -5.37
CA PHE A 37 0.57 -11.58 -4.60
C PHE A 37 -0.24 -10.68 -5.52
N ARG A 38 -1.38 -10.19 -5.03
CA ARG A 38 -2.21 -9.17 -5.70
C ARG A 38 -2.54 -8.10 -4.66
N PHE A 39 -2.23 -6.86 -4.99
CA PHE A 39 -2.46 -5.71 -4.13
C PHE A 39 -2.91 -4.54 -5.01
N GLY A 40 -3.95 -3.83 -4.58
CA GLY A 40 -4.53 -2.74 -5.35
C GLY A 40 -5.37 -1.84 -4.47
N PHE A 41 -5.42 -0.57 -4.86
CA PHE A 41 -6.19 0.47 -4.19
C PHE A 41 -6.81 1.39 -5.25
N THR A 42 -7.89 2.08 -4.89
CA THR A 42 -8.43 3.18 -5.70
C THR A 42 -8.26 4.47 -4.93
N LEU A 43 -7.62 5.47 -5.53
CA LEU A 43 -7.50 6.81 -4.97
C LEU A 43 -8.46 7.73 -5.72
N LEU A 44 -9.37 8.35 -4.98
CA LEU A 44 -10.26 9.36 -5.51
C LEU A 44 -9.91 10.71 -4.89
N PRO A 45 -9.42 11.69 -5.67
CA PRO A 45 -9.26 13.04 -5.17
C PRO A 45 -10.64 13.65 -4.91
N PHE A 46 -10.78 14.39 -3.81
CA PHE A 46 -11.97 15.19 -3.54
C PHE A 46 -11.58 16.53 -2.93
N THR A 47 -12.49 17.49 -3.00
CA THR A 47 -12.35 18.81 -2.38
C THR A 47 -13.39 18.94 -1.28
N GLU A 48 -12.98 19.41 -0.11
CA GLU A 48 -13.82 19.47 1.10
C GLU A 48 -15.11 20.30 0.90
N GLY A 49 -15.10 21.26 -0.03
CA GLY A 49 -16.29 22.07 -0.38
C GLY A 49 -17.27 21.42 -1.37
N ASP A 50 -16.81 20.46 -2.19
CA ASP A 50 -17.58 19.89 -3.31
C ASP A 50 -17.98 18.42 -3.08
N CYS A 51 -17.56 17.81 -1.97
CA CYS A 51 -17.86 16.41 -1.67
C CYS A 51 -18.51 16.25 -0.31
N ARG A 52 -19.79 15.84 -0.31
CA ARG A 52 -20.50 15.44 0.90
C ARG A 52 -20.08 14.01 1.27
N ALA A 53 -19.94 13.73 2.56
CA ALA A 53 -19.55 12.41 3.05
C ALA A 53 -20.48 11.29 2.53
N GLU A 54 -21.77 11.61 2.36
CA GLU A 54 -22.76 10.67 1.84
C GLU A 54 -22.49 10.30 0.37
N THR A 55 -22.01 11.25 -0.44
CA THR A 55 -21.63 10.98 -1.84
C THR A 55 -20.46 10.00 -1.90
N LEU A 56 -19.42 10.23 -1.09
CA LEU A 56 -18.27 9.31 -1.01
C LEU A 56 -18.68 7.92 -0.52
N ALA A 57 -19.62 7.85 0.42
CA ALA A 57 -20.13 6.58 0.95
C ALA A 57 -20.89 5.73 -0.08
N THR A 58 -21.38 6.33 -1.18
CA THR A 58 -22.09 5.62 -2.24
C THR A 58 -21.20 5.12 -3.38
N LEU A 59 -19.90 5.41 -3.34
CA LEU A 59 -18.97 4.98 -4.37
C LEU A 59 -18.76 3.47 -4.31
N HIS A 60 -19.07 2.79 -5.41
CA HIS A 60 -18.77 1.38 -5.60
C HIS A 60 -17.56 1.23 -6.53
N PHE A 61 -16.47 0.70 -6.00
CA PHE A 61 -15.29 0.37 -6.78
C PHE A 61 -15.39 -1.08 -7.27
N SER A 62 -15.45 -1.28 -8.58
CA SER A 62 -15.34 -2.61 -9.17
C SER A 62 -13.90 -3.08 -9.07
N GLY A 63 -13.66 -4.15 -8.31
CA GLY A 63 -12.36 -4.80 -8.26
C GLY A 63 -12.07 -5.53 -9.56
N GLU A 64 -11.57 -4.84 -10.58
CA GLU A 64 -11.04 -5.51 -11.76
C GLU A 64 -9.77 -6.25 -11.37
N THR A 65 -9.85 -7.58 -11.37
CA THR A 65 -8.70 -8.43 -11.17
C THR A 65 -7.91 -8.46 -12.48
N HIS A 66 -7.02 -7.49 -12.69
CA HIS A 66 -6.06 -7.50 -13.81
C HIS A 66 -5.23 -8.79 -13.76
N SER A 67 -5.52 -9.75 -14.65
CA SER A 67 -4.73 -10.97 -14.82
C SER A 67 -3.47 -10.61 -15.60
N GLY A 68 -2.39 -10.28 -14.89
CA GLY A 68 -1.09 -10.04 -15.52
C GLY A 68 -0.67 -11.25 -16.36
N GLY A 69 -0.54 -11.05 -17.67
CA GLY A 69 0.09 -12.01 -18.57
C GLY A 69 1.55 -12.21 -18.17
N ARG A 70 2.02 -13.46 -18.25
CA ARG A 70 3.43 -13.83 -18.03
C ARG A 70 4.33 -13.03 -18.98
N ALA A 71 5.33 -12.35 -18.42
CA ALA A 71 6.57 -12.02 -19.12
C ALA A 71 7.58 -13.16 -18.93
#